data_AF-A0A7S1RDZ2-F1
#
_entry.id   AF-A0A7S1RDZ2-F1
#
_cell.length_a   1.000
_cell.length_b   1.000
_cell.length_c   1.000
_cell.angle_alpha   90.00
_cell.angle_beta   90.00
_cell.angle_gamma   90.00
#
_symmetry.space_group_name_H-M   'P 1'
#
loop_
_entity.id
_entity.type
_entity.pdbx_description
1 polymer ?
#
loop_
_entity_poly.entity_id
_entity_poly.type
_entity_poly.pdbx_seq_one_letter_code
_entity_poly.pdbx_strand_id
1 'polypeptide(L)'
;GGARSHFGSSRFGAKRRRLSCTDEPGRLRAPRSALTPSMASRSPTNADQGPVVTRRVNPSHGGSLSSAHRPPVGGVAEPASRMKPSVRQTIESMVSTGSNSEYIKPEQTIILFDWDDTLCPSNWIRANRPALSFFRPAPNDDKYQKPLRELQVHVEATLKLALQMGKVVIVTNAMEPWVETSCRNFLPQLLPLVMAVPIVYARSIFEMQSCEPPRAPSRGGGARQQALPGLYAANGQNRLSNYNARLSAQRFDEMAPQRWKEVAFEQEITGFYSRYAHQSWKNVISIGDSIFERDALRRVVLHRPQAKKKCRTKTLKLFDDPEISELIAQVKVVHDVLSMMVQYDGELDIEIDEEDLKLDTPLADKLVD
;
A
#
# COMPACT_ATOMS: atom_id res chain seq x y z
N GLY A 1 16.00 -68.83 -13.60
CA GLY A 1 17.23 -68.68 -12.80
C GLY A 1 17.42 -67.24 -12.40
N GLY A 2 18.30 -66.94 -11.45
CA GLY A 2 18.61 -65.55 -11.06
C GLY A 2 19.58 -65.44 -9.87
N ALA A 3 20.09 -64.23 -9.65
CA ALA A 3 20.80 -63.74 -8.46
C ALA A 3 20.46 -62.23 -8.32
N ARG A 4 20.23 -61.59 -7.17
CA ARG A 4 20.59 -61.73 -5.75
C ARG A 4 22.02 -61.31 -5.34
N SER A 5 22.10 -60.07 -4.87
CA SER A 5 22.91 -59.57 -3.73
C SER A 5 22.04 -58.53 -3.00
N HIS A 6 21.65 -58.70 -1.73
CA HIS A 6 22.42 -58.56 -0.48
C HIS A 6 22.65 -57.09 -0.09
N PHE A 7 21.85 -56.56 0.86
CA PHE A 7 22.03 -56.57 2.33
C PHE A 7 22.95 -55.40 2.79
N GLY A 8 22.69 -54.70 3.91
CA GLY A 8 21.73 -54.96 4.98
C GLY A 8 21.30 -53.71 5.78
N SER A 9 20.81 -53.93 7.01
CA SER A 9 20.08 -52.95 7.82
C SER A 9 20.76 -52.69 9.17
N SER A 10 20.59 -51.49 9.73
CA SER A 10 20.51 -51.30 11.18
C SER A 10 19.66 -50.07 11.56
N ARG A 11 19.17 -50.06 12.81
CA ARG A 11 18.32 -49.02 13.43
C ARG A 11 18.95 -48.58 14.76
N PHE A 12 18.26 -47.67 15.45
CA PHE A 12 18.51 -47.17 16.82
C PHE A 12 19.63 -46.12 16.93
N GLY A 13 19.56 -45.16 17.86
CA GLY A 13 18.48 -44.90 18.83
C GLY A 13 18.66 -43.55 19.54
N ALA A 14 17.56 -43.02 20.11
CA ALA A 14 17.54 -41.69 20.70
C ALA A 14 18.27 -41.62 22.06
N LYS A 15 18.82 -40.44 22.40
CA LYS A 15 19.17 -40.06 23.77
C LYS A 15 18.98 -38.56 24.00
N ARG A 16 18.08 -38.20 24.91
CA ARG A 16 18.00 -36.85 25.51
C ARG A 16 19.19 -36.62 26.43
N ARG A 17 19.62 -35.36 26.59
CA ARG A 17 20.23 -34.87 27.84
C ARG A 17 19.59 -33.55 28.24
N ARG A 18 19.15 -33.47 29.50
CA ARG A 18 19.05 -32.20 30.24
C ARG A 18 20.45 -31.88 30.77
N LEU A 19 20.76 -30.60 30.90
CA LEU A 19 21.67 -30.08 31.93
C LEU A 19 21.04 -28.82 32.54
N SER A 20 21.26 -28.62 33.84
CA SER A 20 20.69 -27.54 34.64
C SER A 20 21.44 -27.42 35.96
N CYS A 21 22.18 -26.33 36.16
CA CYS A 21 22.67 -25.70 37.42
C CYS A 21 23.31 -24.36 36.98
N THR A 22 22.89 -23.21 37.55
CA THR A 22 23.65 -22.39 38.53
C THR A 22 25.04 -21.96 38.02
N ASP A 23 25.42 -20.68 38.00
CA ASP A 23 25.69 -19.85 39.18
C ASP A 23 25.55 -18.32 38.93
N GLU A 24 25.25 -17.57 40.01
CA GLU A 24 25.52 -16.13 40.20
C GLU A 24 26.82 -16.03 41.06
N PRO A 25 27.71 -15.04 40.86
CA PRO A 25 27.48 -13.74 41.52
C PRO A 25 28.00 -12.49 40.77
N GLY A 26 27.31 -11.33 40.88
CA GLY A 26 27.72 -10.12 40.11
C GLY A 26 27.50 -8.70 40.67
N ARG A 27 27.22 -8.47 41.96
CA ARG A 27 26.99 -7.10 42.50
C ARG A 27 28.18 -6.14 42.32
N LEU A 28 28.00 -5.01 41.60
CA LEU A 28 28.83 -3.80 41.80
C LEU A 28 28.10 -2.46 41.52
N ARG A 29 27.84 -1.72 42.61
CA ARG A 29 27.70 -0.26 42.79
C ARG A 29 27.21 0.65 41.63
N ALA A 30 26.08 1.31 41.87
CA ALA A 30 25.82 2.67 41.37
C ALA A 30 26.40 3.74 42.34
N PRO A 31 26.75 4.96 41.86
CA PRO A 31 26.88 6.16 42.70
C PRO A 31 25.55 6.94 42.78
N ARG A 32 25.40 7.77 43.82
CA ARG A 32 24.22 8.62 44.06
C ARG A 32 24.67 10.08 44.30
N SER A 33 23.76 11.01 44.01
CA SER A 33 23.65 12.38 44.55
C SER A 33 24.84 13.36 44.47
N ALA A 34 24.56 14.51 43.85
CA ALA A 34 24.90 15.83 44.40
C ALA A 34 23.62 16.72 44.35
N LEU A 35 23.51 17.70 45.24
CA LEU A 35 22.35 18.60 45.39
C LEU A 35 22.74 20.07 45.10
N THR A 36 21.74 20.95 45.09
CA THR A 36 21.83 22.39 44.74
C THR A 36 22.44 23.25 45.87
N PRO A 37 22.81 24.53 45.61
CA PRO A 37 21.87 25.69 45.60
C PRO A 37 21.95 26.50 44.27
N SER A 38 21.01 27.36 43.82
CA SER A 38 20.19 28.43 44.44
C SER A 38 20.98 29.72 44.77
N MET A 39 20.54 30.96 44.52
CA MET A 39 19.23 31.49 44.07
C MET A 39 19.28 31.93 42.56
N ALA A 40 18.74 33.02 41.98
CA ALA A 40 18.04 34.26 42.41
C ALA A 40 17.11 34.82 41.30
N SER A 41 16.63 36.08 41.39
CA SER A 41 15.63 36.71 40.49
C SER A 41 15.95 38.16 40.09
N ARG A 42 15.40 38.64 38.95
CA ARG A 42 14.67 39.93 38.77
C ARG A 42 14.38 40.33 37.31
N SER A 43 13.31 41.10 37.12
CA SER A 43 12.94 41.83 35.88
C SER A 43 13.29 43.33 36.00
N PRO A 44 13.51 44.03 34.87
CA PRO A 44 12.68 45.20 34.48
C PRO A 44 12.32 45.16 32.97
N THR A 45 11.11 45.39 32.47
CA THR A 45 10.20 46.58 32.44
C THR A 45 10.60 47.74 31.52
N ASN A 46 9.75 47.95 30.49
CA ASN A 46 9.32 49.20 29.84
C ASN A 46 9.97 49.76 28.55
N ALA A 47 9.06 50.12 27.63
CA ALA A 47 9.15 51.10 26.52
C ALA A 47 10.09 50.79 25.33
N ASP A 48 9.75 51.12 24.08
CA ASP A 48 8.87 52.23 23.66
C ASP A 48 8.02 52.02 22.37
N GLN A 49 6.97 52.85 22.29
CA GLN A 49 6.06 53.31 21.20
C GLN A 49 6.00 52.70 19.77
N GLY A 50 4.81 52.84 19.14
CA GLY A 50 4.46 52.40 17.77
C GLY A 50 4.64 53.47 16.67
N PRO A 51 3.66 53.72 15.75
CA PRO A 51 2.21 53.69 16.02
C PRO A 51 1.34 52.83 15.08
N VAL A 52 0.08 52.66 15.47
CA VAL A 52 -1.02 52.10 14.65
C VAL A 52 -1.80 53.24 13.96
N VAL A 53 -2.29 53.03 12.74
CA VAL A 53 -3.24 53.93 12.07
C VAL A 53 -4.57 53.22 11.81
N THR A 54 -5.67 53.76 12.37
CA THR A 54 -7.05 53.30 12.11
C THR A 54 -7.95 54.48 11.75
N ARG A 55 -8.69 54.38 10.64
CA ARG A 55 -9.84 55.23 10.20
C ARG A 55 -10.32 54.71 8.84
N ARG A 56 -11.58 54.83 8.42
CA ARG A 56 -12.87 55.00 9.13
C ARG A 56 -13.99 54.61 8.14
N VAL A 57 -15.19 54.29 8.63
CA VAL A 57 -16.35 53.97 7.79
C VAL A 57 -17.11 55.26 7.38
N ASN A 58 -18.13 55.10 6.52
CA ASN A 58 -19.33 55.93 6.28
C ASN A 58 -19.41 56.78 4.98
N PRO A 59 -20.63 56.98 4.41
CA PRO A 59 -20.97 56.29 3.14
C PRO A 59 -21.84 57.13 2.16
N SER A 60 -22.60 56.42 1.30
CA SER A 60 -23.98 56.72 0.84
C SER A 60 -24.20 57.13 -0.63
N HIS A 61 -25.41 56.78 -1.12
CA HIS A 61 -26.02 57.09 -2.42
C HIS A 61 -25.34 56.45 -3.66
N GLY A 62 -26.06 56.00 -4.69
CA GLY A 62 -27.52 55.86 -4.83
C GLY A 62 -27.97 56.00 -6.29
N GLY A 63 -28.67 55.00 -6.84
CA GLY A 63 -29.20 55.08 -8.21
C GLY A 63 -29.55 53.72 -8.80
N SER A 64 -30.84 53.49 -9.07
CA SER A 64 -31.33 52.41 -9.93
C SER A 64 -31.73 53.00 -11.27
N LEU A 65 -31.51 52.28 -12.37
CA LEU A 65 -32.49 52.14 -13.46
C LEU A 65 -32.09 51.06 -14.47
N SER A 66 -33.05 50.64 -15.28
CA SER A 66 -33.01 49.44 -16.12
C SER A 66 -32.67 49.69 -17.59
N SER A 67 -32.02 48.72 -18.24
CA SER A 67 -32.37 48.34 -19.62
C SER A 67 -32.00 46.87 -19.86
N ALA A 68 -32.69 46.21 -20.78
CA ALA A 68 -32.52 44.78 -21.08
C ALA A 68 -32.13 44.57 -22.55
N HIS A 69 -31.09 43.77 -22.80
CA HIS A 69 -30.74 43.25 -24.13
C HIS A 69 -30.25 41.80 -24.04
N ARG A 70 -30.40 41.07 -25.16
CA ARG A 70 -30.10 39.62 -25.28
C ARG A 70 -28.59 39.35 -25.51
N PRO A 71 -28.11 38.11 -25.28
CA PRO A 71 -26.68 37.83 -25.16
C PRO A 71 -25.99 37.53 -26.51
N PRO A 72 -24.64 37.68 -26.58
CA PRO A 72 -23.82 36.99 -27.55
C PRO A 72 -23.69 35.50 -27.19
N VAL A 73 -23.47 34.66 -28.20
CA VAL A 73 -23.20 33.22 -28.07
C VAL A 73 -21.72 32.95 -28.30
N GLY A 74 -21.12 32.00 -27.57
CA GLY A 74 -19.80 31.45 -27.91
C GLY A 74 -18.76 31.58 -26.81
N GLY A 75 -18.80 30.66 -25.84
CA GLY A 75 -17.73 30.44 -24.87
C GLY A 75 -17.77 29.00 -24.41
N VAL A 76 -16.90 28.15 -24.97
CA VAL A 76 -16.75 26.76 -24.50
C VAL A 76 -15.93 26.81 -23.22
N ALA A 77 -16.61 26.75 -22.08
CA ALA A 77 -15.93 26.61 -20.80
C ALA A 77 -15.28 25.22 -20.73
N GLU A 78 -13.97 25.18 -20.45
CA GLU A 78 -13.31 23.94 -20.07
C GLU A 78 -13.96 23.37 -18.79
N PRO A 79 -14.05 22.04 -18.64
CA PRO A 79 -14.57 21.44 -17.43
C PRO A 79 -13.60 21.73 -16.27
N ALA A 80 -13.96 22.69 -15.42
CA ALA A 80 -13.21 23.02 -14.21
C ALA A 80 -12.85 21.74 -13.45
N SER A 81 -11.58 21.60 -13.06
CA SER A 81 -11.08 20.41 -12.38
C SER A 81 -11.87 20.20 -11.10
N ARG A 82 -12.68 19.13 -11.09
CA ARG A 82 -13.47 18.73 -9.93
C ARG A 82 -12.50 18.26 -8.84
N MET A 83 -12.12 19.18 -7.96
CA MET A 83 -11.30 18.87 -6.79
C MET A 83 -11.96 17.71 -6.03
N LYS A 84 -11.15 16.69 -5.74
CA LYS A 84 -11.62 15.49 -5.04
C LYS A 84 -11.81 15.84 -3.56
N PRO A 85 -12.79 15.24 -2.88
CA PRO A 85 -12.98 15.50 -1.46
C PRO A 85 -11.77 14.97 -0.68
N SER A 86 -11.19 15.80 0.19
CA SER A 86 -10.16 15.36 1.13
C SER A 86 -10.73 14.35 2.13
N VAL A 87 -9.87 13.74 2.96
CA VAL A 87 -10.28 12.80 4.01
C VAL A 87 -11.42 13.38 4.86
N ARG A 88 -11.32 14.67 5.24
CA ARG A 88 -12.32 15.37 6.07
C ARG A 88 -13.69 15.50 5.40
N GLN A 89 -13.75 16.03 4.18
CA GLN A 89 -15.03 16.19 3.45
C GLN A 89 -15.71 14.85 3.18
N THR A 90 -14.90 13.80 2.99
CA THR A 90 -15.38 12.43 2.81
C THR A 90 -15.98 11.88 4.13
N ILE A 91 -15.34 12.15 5.26
CA ILE A 91 -15.76 11.76 6.62
C ILE A 91 -17.08 12.41 7.06
N GLU A 92 -17.27 13.71 6.82
CA GLU A 92 -18.49 14.44 7.23
C GLU A 92 -19.77 13.81 6.64
N SER A 93 -19.69 13.14 5.49
CA SER A 93 -20.82 12.46 4.85
C SER A 93 -21.26 11.13 5.52
N MET A 94 -20.47 10.58 6.45
CA MET A 94 -20.58 9.16 6.82
C MET A 94 -21.57 8.83 7.95
N VAL A 95 -22.03 9.83 8.71
CA VAL A 95 -22.79 9.66 9.97
C VAL A 95 -24.18 9.01 9.79
N SER A 96 -24.63 8.74 8.56
CA SER A 96 -26.06 8.63 8.20
C SER A 96 -26.56 7.25 7.69
N THR A 97 -25.82 6.13 7.81
CA THR A 97 -26.19 4.86 7.13
C THR A 97 -26.21 3.57 7.98
N GLY A 98 -26.92 3.58 9.11
CA GLY A 98 -27.14 2.37 9.92
C GLY A 98 -28.25 1.43 9.40
N SER A 99 -27.91 0.34 8.69
CA SER A 99 -28.83 -0.82 8.53
C SER A 99 -28.12 -2.15 8.23
N ASN A 100 -28.12 -3.05 9.24
CA ASN A 100 -27.88 -4.51 9.19
C ASN A 100 -27.08 -5.06 7.97
N SER A 101 -25.82 -4.65 7.85
CA SER A 101 -25.05 -4.67 6.60
C SER A 101 -24.01 -5.81 6.51
N GLU A 102 -24.39 -6.93 5.89
CA GLU A 102 -23.47 -8.09 5.73
C GLU A 102 -22.18 -7.81 4.96
N TYR A 103 -22.07 -6.71 4.20
CA TYR A 103 -20.86 -6.39 3.44
C TYR A 103 -19.66 -6.01 4.34
N ILE A 104 -19.90 -5.62 5.60
CA ILE A 104 -18.84 -5.25 6.56
C ILE A 104 -18.09 -6.49 7.07
N LYS A 105 -18.72 -7.67 7.01
CA LYS A 105 -18.13 -8.94 7.48
C LYS A 105 -16.78 -9.22 6.79
N PRO A 106 -15.75 -9.74 7.48
CA PRO A 106 -14.46 -10.08 6.85
C PRO A 106 -14.61 -11.07 5.69
N GLU A 107 -15.59 -11.97 5.76
CA GLU A 107 -15.93 -12.91 4.69
C GLU A 107 -16.49 -12.23 3.43
N GLN A 108 -16.82 -10.94 3.49
CA GLN A 108 -17.39 -10.15 2.39
C GLN A 108 -16.51 -8.94 2.01
N THR A 109 -15.37 -8.74 2.66
CA THR A 109 -14.43 -7.63 2.39
C THR A 109 -13.08 -8.16 1.89
N ILE A 110 -12.59 -7.58 0.79
CA ILE A 110 -11.22 -7.80 0.28
C ILE A 110 -10.48 -6.45 0.21
N ILE A 111 -9.23 -6.44 0.66
CA ILE A 111 -8.37 -5.27 0.82
C ILE A 111 -7.07 -5.53 0.05
N LEU A 112 -6.81 -4.69 -0.95
CA LEU A 112 -5.66 -4.78 -1.86
C LEU A 112 -4.68 -3.66 -1.52
N PHE A 113 -3.46 -4.01 -1.12
CA PHE A 113 -2.36 -3.06 -0.91
C PHE A 113 -1.35 -3.15 -2.06
N ASP A 114 -0.81 -2.03 -2.53
CA ASP A 114 0.52 -2.06 -3.15
C ASP A 114 1.61 -2.28 -2.07
N TRP A 115 2.84 -2.50 -2.50
CA TRP A 115 4.01 -2.67 -1.65
C TRP A 115 4.95 -1.47 -1.74
N ASP A 116 5.27 -1.03 -2.95
CA ASP A 116 6.25 -0.01 -3.27
C ASP A 116 5.70 1.37 -2.94
N ASP A 117 6.47 2.12 -2.16
CA ASP A 117 6.15 3.46 -1.65
C ASP A 117 4.78 3.58 -0.93
N THR A 118 4.18 2.43 -0.61
CA THR A 118 2.90 2.22 0.06
C THR A 118 3.09 1.51 1.41
N LEU A 119 3.92 0.46 1.44
CA LEU A 119 4.30 -0.29 2.65
C LEU A 119 5.83 -0.40 2.82
N CYS A 120 6.57 -0.28 1.72
CA CYS A 120 8.03 -0.27 1.64
C CYS A 120 8.52 1.09 1.12
N PRO A 121 9.52 1.73 1.76
CA PRO A 121 9.97 3.09 1.41
C PRO A 121 10.90 3.06 0.19
N SER A 122 10.42 2.53 -0.93
CA SER A 122 11.18 2.18 -2.12
C SER A 122 11.92 3.38 -2.73
N ASN A 123 11.27 4.54 -2.86
CA ASN A 123 11.90 5.79 -3.29
C ASN A 123 12.98 6.27 -2.31
N TRP A 124 12.68 6.33 -1.02
CA TRP A 124 13.68 6.73 -0.02
C TRP A 124 14.89 5.78 0.01
N ILE A 125 14.70 4.48 -0.25
CA ILE A 125 15.79 3.51 -0.44
C ILE A 125 16.56 3.78 -1.76
N ARG A 126 15.87 4.16 -2.86
CA ARG A 126 16.50 4.60 -4.12
C ARG A 126 17.37 5.85 -3.90
N ALA A 127 16.84 6.85 -3.20
CA ALA A 127 17.49 8.13 -2.93
C ALA A 127 18.74 8.02 -2.04
N ASN A 128 18.75 7.10 -1.07
CA ASN A 128 19.86 6.91 -0.13
C ASN A 128 20.93 5.90 -0.62
N ARG A 129 21.04 5.67 -1.93
CA ARG A 129 22.15 4.91 -2.54
C ARG A 129 23.46 5.71 -2.47
N PRO A 130 24.64 5.06 -2.34
CA PRO A 130 24.86 3.62 -2.25
C PRO A 130 24.83 3.07 -0.80
N ALA A 131 24.52 3.90 0.20
CA ALA A 131 24.46 3.46 1.60
C ALA A 131 23.41 2.36 1.77
N LEU A 132 22.18 2.65 1.34
CA LEU A 132 21.15 1.63 1.13
C LEU A 132 21.33 0.97 -0.24
N SER A 133 21.13 -0.35 -0.30
CA SER A 133 21.27 -1.15 -1.52
C SER A 133 20.40 -2.40 -1.40
N PHE A 134 19.61 -2.69 -2.44
CA PHE A 134 18.65 -3.80 -2.45
C PHE A 134 19.27 -5.19 -2.23
N PHE A 135 20.59 -5.33 -2.41
CA PHE A 135 21.32 -6.60 -2.32
C PHE A 135 21.88 -6.91 -0.91
N ARG A 136 21.64 -6.04 0.08
CA ARG A 136 22.10 -6.23 1.47
C ARG A 136 21.14 -5.58 2.47
N PRO A 137 21.12 -6.01 3.74
CA PRO A 137 20.41 -5.29 4.79
C PRO A 137 20.86 -3.82 4.91
N ALA A 138 19.97 -2.97 5.43
CA ALA A 138 20.33 -1.61 5.80
C ALA A 138 21.53 -1.61 6.78
N PRO A 139 22.48 -0.65 6.67
CA PRO A 139 23.63 -0.59 7.57
C PRO A 139 23.19 -0.36 9.02
N ASN A 140 24.02 -0.74 9.99
CA ASN A 140 23.76 -0.48 11.41
C ASN A 140 24.10 0.98 11.79
N ASP A 141 23.41 1.91 11.13
CA ASP A 141 23.47 3.35 11.34
C ASP A 141 22.04 3.83 11.68
N ASP A 142 21.91 4.50 12.82
CA ASP A 142 20.65 4.95 13.37
C ASP A 142 19.90 5.94 12.45
N LYS A 143 20.61 6.64 11.54
CA LYS A 143 20.00 7.47 10.48
C LYS A 143 19.01 6.66 9.64
N TYR A 144 19.35 5.40 9.34
CA TYR A 144 18.52 4.51 8.54
C TYR A 144 17.67 3.56 9.39
N GLN A 145 18.24 3.06 10.49
CA GLN A 145 17.59 2.07 11.34
C GLN A 145 16.42 2.64 12.15
N LYS A 146 16.44 3.92 12.57
CA LYS A 146 15.32 4.54 13.29
C LYS A 146 14.02 4.60 12.47
N PRO A 147 13.97 5.29 11.31
CA PRO A 147 12.73 5.39 10.55
C PRO A 147 12.29 4.03 9.97
N LEU A 148 13.21 3.14 9.61
CA LEU A 148 12.85 1.77 9.21
C LEU A 148 12.18 0.99 10.35
N ARG A 149 12.59 1.16 11.62
CA ARG A 149 11.92 0.53 12.77
C ARG A 149 10.55 1.14 13.06
N GLU A 150 10.39 2.46 12.94
CA GLU A 150 9.09 3.11 13.11
C GLU A 150 8.09 2.68 12.03
N LEU A 151 8.50 2.69 10.75
CA LEU A 151 7.65 2.23 9.64
C LEU A 151 7.21 0.78 9.81
N GLN A 152 8.10 -0.11 10.28
CA GLN A 152 7.74 -1.50 10.61
C GLN A 152 6.59 -1.57 11.62
N VAL A 153 6.62 -0.78 12.70
CA VAL A 153 5.58 -0.80 13.74
C VAL A 153 4.21 -0.40 13.17
N HIS A 154 4.16 0.67 12.37
CA HIS A 154 2.90 1.16 11.81
C HIS A 154 2.35 0.27 10.69
N VAL A 155 3.22 -0.29 9.83
CA VAL A 155 2.81 -1.27 8.81
C VAL A 155 2.34 -2.57 9.47
N GLU A 156 2.98 -3.02 10.56
CA GLU A 156 2.56 -4.24 11.28
C GLU A 156 1.17 -4.06 11.91
N ALA A 157 0.91 -2.91 12.52
CA ALA A 157 -0.41 -2.56 13.06
C ALA A 157 -1.47 -2.50 11.95
N THR A 158 -1.19 -1.81 10.84
CA THR A 158 -2.10 -1.64 9.70
C THR A 158 -2.46 -2.98 9.06
N LEU A 159 -1.48 -3.85 8.80
CA LEU A 159 -1.72 -5.17 8.22
C LEU A 159 -2.47 -6.10 9.18
N LYS A 160 -2.19 -6.04 10.50
CA LYS A 160 -2.95 -6.80 11.51
C LYS A 160 -4.41 -6.35 11.57
N LEU A 161 -4.67 -5.04 11.52
CA LEU A 161 -6.04 -4.49 11.48
C LEU A 161 -6.75 -4.94 10.19
N ALA A 162 -6.11 -4.79 9.03
CA ALA A 162 -6.66 -5.22 7.75
C ALA A 162 -7.03 -6.73 7.74
N LEU A 163 -6.19 -7.59 8.33
CA LEU A 163 -6.45 -9.03 8.47
C LEU A 163 -7.60 -9.38 9.41
N GLN A 164 -7.96 -8.50 10.35
CA GLN A 164 -9.18 -8.65 11.16
C GLN A 164 -10.44 -8.23 10.40
N MET A 165 -10.31 -7.32 9.42
CA MET A 165 -11.44 -6.71 8.71
C MET A 165 -11.75 -7.32 7.35
N GLY A 166 -10.86 -8.13 6.77
CA GLY A 166 -11.11 -8.77 5.48
C GLY A 166 -9.96 -9.62 4.95
N LYS A 167 -10.14 -10.12 3.73
CA LYS A 167 -9.07 -10.78 2.99
C LYS A 167 -8.06 -9.74 2.52
N VAL A 168 -6.85 -9.78 3.07
CA VAL A 168 -5.71 -8.97 2.59
C VAL A 168 -4.99 -9.69 1.45
N VAL A 169 -4.56 -8.93 0.44
CA VAL A 169 -3.62 -9.32 -0.62
C VAL A 169 -2.67 -8.15 -0.88
N ILE A 170 -1.37 -8.44 -1.07
CA ILE A 170 -0.38 -7.47 -1.55
C ILE A 170 -0.21 -7.67 -3.05
N VAL A 171 -0.29 -6.60 -3.84
CA VAL A 171 -0.23 -6.65 -5.30
C VAL A 171 0.72 -5.56 -5.81
N THR A 172 1.91 -5.92 -6.29
CA THR A 172 2.94 -4.97 -6.78
C THR A 172 3.20 -5.10 -8.28
N ASN A 173 3.62 -3.99 -8.91
CA ASN A 173 4.10 -3.96 -10.30
C ASN A 173 5.60 -4.31 -10.45
N ALA A 174 6.31 -4.53 -9.34
CA ALA A 174 7.70 -4.97 -9.33
C ALA A 174 7.91 -6.39 -9.86
N MET A 175 9.18 -6.80 -10.00
CA MET A 175 9.57 -8.16 -10.36
C MET A 175 9.76 -9.04 -9.11
N GLU A 176 9.43 -10.33 -9.22
CA GLU A 176 9.75 -11.33 -8.20
C GLU A 176 11.29 -11.49 -8.06
N PRO A 177 11.86 -11.67 -6.84
CA PRO A 177 11.23 -11.74 -5.52
C PRO A 177 11.38 -10.43 -4.72
N TRP A 178 10.96 -9.29 -5.29
CA TRP A 178 11.17 -7.97 -4.70
C TRP A 178 10.57 -7.80 -3.29
N VAL A 179 9.33 -8.24 -3.04
CA VAL A 179 8.65 -8.06 -1.75
C VAL A 179 9.39 -8.79 -0.63
N GLU A 180 9.79 -10.04 -0.87
CA GLU A 180 10.59 -10.82 0.09
C GLU A 180 11.97 -10.17 0.32
N THR A 181 12.64 -9.72 -0.74
CA THR A 181 14.00 -9.18 -0.68
C THR A 181 14.05 -7.84 0.04
N SER A 182 13.13 -6.93 -0.28
CA SER A 182 13.00 -5.63 0.37
C SER A 182 12.57 -5.77 1.83
N CYS A 183 11.56 -6.62 2.11
CA CYS A 183 11.12 -6.90 3.47
C CYS A 183 12.26 -7.48 4.32
N ARG A 184 13.02 -8.47 3.82
CA ARG A 184 14.19 -9.04 4.51
C ARG A 184 15.28 -8.01 4.81
N ASN A 185 15.55 -7.08 3.89
CA ASN A 185 16.69 -6.17 3.99
C ASN A 185 16.40 -4.86 4.72
N PHE A 186 15.14 -4.39 4.71
CA PHE A 186 14.75 -3.08 5.25
C PHE A 186 13.67 -3.17 6.34
N LEU A 187 12.80 -4.18 6.30
CA LEU A 187 11.64 -4.30 7.20
C LEU A 187 11.55 -5.69 7.89
N PRO A 188 12.65 -6.27 8.42
CA PRO A 188 12.74 -7.70 8.76
C PRO A 188 11.74 -8.20 9.81
N GLN A 189 11.21 -7.34 10.68
CA GLN A 189 10.18 -7.71 11.65
C GLN A 189 8.82 -8.02 10.98
N LEU A 190 8.55 -7.40 9.83
CA LEU A 190 7.34 -7.70 9.03
C LEU A 190 7.42 -9.02 8.28
N LEU A 191 8.61 -9.59 8.08
CA LEU A 191 8.80 -10.73 7.18
C LEU A 191 7.89 -11.94 7.50
N PRO A 192 7.67 -12.35 8.78
CA PRO A 192 6.73 -13.43 9.09
C PRO A 192 5.27 -13.10 8.78
N LEU A 193 4.87 -11.83 8.88
CA LEU A 193 3.51 -11.36 8.59
C LEU A 193 3.27 -11.22 7.09
N VAL A 194 4.19 -10.57 6.38
CA VAL A 194 4.11 -10.31 4.94
C VAL A 194 4.18 -11.62 4.14
N MET A 195 4.99 -12.60 4.56
CA MET A 195 5.03 -13.94 3.94
C MET A 195 3.81 -14.83 4.27
N ALA A 196 2.93 -14.41 5.19
CA ALA A 196 1.65 -15.08 5.47
C ALA A 196 0.47 -14.50 4.67
N VAL A 197 0.67 -13.36 4.00
CA VAL A 197 -0.30 -12.70 3.10
C VAL A 197 0.03 -13.11 1.65
N PRO A 198 -0.96 -13.33 0.75
CA PRO A 198 -0.64 -13.59 -0.66
C PRO A 198 -0.02 -12.35 -1.30
N ILE A 199 1.03 -12.59 -2.07
CA ILE A 199 1.76 -11.56 -2.82
C ILE A 199 1.60 -11.86 -4.31
N VAL A 200 1.12 -10.87 -5.05
CA VAL A 200 0.88 -10.98 -6.50
C VAL A 200 1.78 -9.98 -7.23
N TYR A 201 2.75 -10.51 -7.99
CA TYR A 201 3.54 -9.71 -8.93
C TYR A 201 2.72 -9.52 -10.21
N ALA A 202 1.97 -8.42 -10.26
CA ALA A 202 0.92 -8.17 -11.25
C ALA A 202 1.45 -8.22 -12.70
N ARG A 203 2.65 -7.70 -12.91
CA ARG A 203 3.40 -7.80 -14.17
C ARG A 203 3.54 -9.24 -14.66
N SER A 204 3.95 -10.16 -13.77
CA SER A 204 4.14 -11.58 -14.10
C SER A 204 2.82 -12.24 -14.51
N ILE A 205 1.71 -11.91 -13.84
CA ILE A 205 0.38 -12.42 -14.22
C ILE A 205 0.00 -11.94 -15.62
N PHE A 206 0.16 -10.64 -15.89
CA PHE A 206 -0.16 -10.05 -17.19
C PHE A 206 0.70 -10.60 -18.33
N GLU A 207 2.01 -10.77 -18.10
CA GLU A 207 2.92 -11.36 -19.09
C GLU A 207 2.56 -12.84 -19.38
N MET A 208 2.15 -13.62 -18.37
CA MET A 208 1.66 -14.99 -18.57
C MET A 208 0.35 -15.06 -19.36
N GLN A 209 -0.62 -14.16 -19.09
CA GLN A 209 -1.90 -14.14 -19.81
C GLN A 209 -1.78 -13.57 -21.24
N SER A 210 -0.86 -12.63 -21.47
CA SER A 210 -0.63 -12.00 -22.78
C SER A 210 0.09 -12.92 -23.78
N CYS A 211 0.66 -14.04 -23.32
CA CYS A 211 1.26 -15.04 -24.19
C CYS A 211 0.20 -16.00 -24.77
N GLU A 212 -0.43 -15.63 -25.90
CA GLU A 212 -1.06 -16.63 -26.78
C GLU A 212 -0.06 -17.79 -27.01
N PRO A 213 -0.48 -19.07 -26.92
CA PRO A 213 0.35 -20.16 -27.41
C PRO A 213 0.65 -19.90 -28.89
N PRO A 214 1.90 -20.09 -29.36
CA PRO A 214 2.25 -19.80 -30.74
C PRO A 214 1.36 -20.62 -31.66
N ARG A 215 0.56 -19.93 -32.50
CA ARG A 215 -0.45 -20.53 -33.38
C ARG A 215 0.21 -21.66 -34.15
N ALA A 216 -0.23 -22.89 -33.88
CA ALA A 216 0.49 -24.08 -34.30
C ALA A 216 0.66 -24.07 -35.83
N PRO A 217 1.89 -24.28 -36.35
CA PRO A 217 2.07 -24.41 -37.79
C PRO A 217 1.27 -25.62 -38.27
N SER A 218 0.34 -25.38 -39.20
CA SER A 218 -0.57 -26.41 -39.67
C SER A 218 0.19 -27.57 -40.34
N ARG A 219 0.00 -28.79 -39.81
CA ARG A 219 0.49 -30.12 -40.25
C ARG A 219 1.84 -30.58 -39.68
N GLY A 220 1.91 -31.88 -39.39
CA GLY A 220 3.16 -32.63 -39.16
C GLY A 220 3.23 -33.30 -37.79
N GLY A 221 3.00 -34.61 -37.73
CA GLY A 221 3.05 -35.36 -36.46
C GLY A 221 4.48 -35.60 -35.96
N GLY A 222 4.64 -35.67 -34.63
CA GLY A 222 5.90 -36.02 -33.98
C GLY A 222 5.84 -35.76 -32.47
N ALA A 223 5.76 -36.82 -31.66
CA ALA A 223 5.68 -36.67 -30.21
C ALA A 223 7.08 -36.44 -29.59
N ARG A 224 7.23 -35.41 -28.74
CA ARG A 224 8.33 -35.36 -27.76
C ARG A 224 8.02 -34.47 -26.54
N GLN A 225 7.84 -35.17 -25.41
CA GLN A 225 8.19 -34.81 -24.04
C GLN A 225 8.38 -33.31 -23.70
N GLN A 226 7.45 -32.76 -22.91
CA GLN A 226 7.61 -31.45 -22.28
C GLN A 226 8.69 -31.49 -21.19
N ALA A 227 9.46 -30.40 -21.08
CA ALA A 227 10.40 -30.16 -19.99
C ALA A 227 10.00 -28.89 -19.21
N LEU A 228 10.26 -28.89 -17.90
CA LEU A 228 9.90 -27.81 -16.99
C LEU A 228 10.65 -26.50 -17.30
N PRO A 229 10.10 -25.31 -16.95
CA PRO A 229 10.63 -24.02 -17.37
C PRO A 229 11.90 -23.59 -16.62
N GLY A 230 13.06 -24.01 -17.12
CA GLY A 230 14.35 -23.43 -16.72
C GLY A 230 14.62 -22.05 -17.35
N LEU A 231 15.51 -21.24 -16.74
CA LEU A 231 15.88 -19.90 -17.26
C LEU A 231 16.67 -19.94 -18.58
N TYR A 232 17.22 -21.10 -18.95
CA TYR A 232 18.00 -21.30 -20.16
C TYR A 232 17.23 -22.15 -21.17
N ALA A 233 17.32 -21.78 -22.45
CA ALA A 233 16.90 -22.67 -23.52
C ALA A 233 17.94 -23.80 -23.73
N ALA A 234 17.51 -24.94 -24.30
CA ALA A 234 18.36 -26.12 -24.51
C ALA A 234 19.57 -25.89 -25.45
N ASN A 235 19.65 -24.74 -26.11
CA ASN A 235 20.77 -24.27 -26.94
C ASN A 235 21.72 -23.32 -26.19
N GLY A 236 21.59 -23.18 -24.86
CA GLY A 236 22.42 -22.30 -24.03
C GLY A 236 22.06 -20.81 -24.09
N GLN A 237 21.08 -20.39 -24.91
CA GLN A 237 20.67 -19.00 -24.97
C GLN A 237 19.98 -18.56 -23.66
N ASN A 238 20.48 -17.47 -23.08
CA ASN A 238 19.89 -16.81 -21.93
C ASN A 238 18.55 -16.18 -22.34
N ARG A 239 17.45 -16.58 -21.69
CA ARG A 239 16.11 -16.06 -22.02
C ARG A 239 15.95 -14.56 -21.73
N LEU A 240 16.77 -13.98 -20.84
CA LEU A 240 16.74 -12.57 -20.48
C LEU A 240 17.14 -11.63 -21.63
N SER A 241 18.04 -12.01 -22.54
CA SER A 241 18.42 -11.12 -23.65
C SER A 241 17.29 -10.97 -24.67
N ASN A 242 16.63 -12.07 -25.03
CA ASN A 242 15.45 -12.05 -25.90
C ASN A 242 14.23 -11.38 -25.22
N TYR A 243 14.14 -11.44 -23.89
CA TYR A 243 13.12 -10.74 -23.11
C TYR A 243 13.32 -9.21 -23.18
N ASN A 244 14.54 -8.73 -22.84
CA ASN A 244 14.88 -7.31 -22.91
C ASN A 244 14.76 -6.74 -24.33
N ALA A 245 15.15 -7.51 -25.35
CA ALA A 245 14.99 -7.11 -26.75
C ALA A 245 13.51 -6.92 -27.16
N ARG A 246 12.61 -7.80 -26.69
CA ARG A 246 11.17 -7.68 -26.96
C ARG A 246 10.54 -6.51 -26.22
N LEU A 247 10.97 -6.21 -24.99
CA LEU A 247 10.58 -5.00 -24.26
C LEU A 247 11.02 -3.73 -25.00
N SER A 248 12.27 -3.66 -25.49
CA SER A 248 12.74 -2.51 -26.29
C SER A 248 12.06 -2.35 -27.66
N ALA A 249 11.34 -3.38 -28.13
CA ALA A 249 10.58 -3.36 -29.38
C ALA A 249 9.08 -3.06 -29.19
N GLN A 250 8.58 -3.11 -27.95
CA GLN A 250 7.27 -2.58 -27.63
C GLN A 250 7.37 -1.05 -27.51
N ARG A 251 6.37 -0.33 -28.03
CA ARG A 251 6.20 1.09 -27.66
C ARG A 251 5.99 1.14 -26.14
N PHE A 252 6.52 2.17 -25.48
CA PHE A 252 6.19 2.44 -24.07
C PHE A 252 4.67 2.64 -23.95
N ASP A 253 3.99 1.59 -23.50
CA ASP A 253 2.59 1.66 -23.11
C ASP A 253 2.58 2.14 -21.66
N GLU A 254 2.45 3.45 -21.50
CA GLU A 254 2.46 4.16 -20.22
C GLU A 254 1.37 3.64 -19.25
N MET A 255 0.31 3.04 -19.79
CA MET A 255 -0.75 2.39 -19.01
C MET A 255 -0.50 0.90 -18.72
N ALA A 256 0.63 0.32 -19.13
CA ALA A 256 0.95 -1.07 -18.82
C ALA A 256 0.93 -1.37 -17.30
N PRO A 257 1.51 -0.56 -16.40
CA PRO A 257 1.43 -0.77 -14.95
C PRO A 257 -0.02 -0.82 -14.43
N GLN A 258 -0.91 -0.01 -15.00
CA GLN A 258 -2.35 -0.08 -14.68
C GLN A 258 -2.97 -1.39 -15.18
N ARG A 259 -2.73 -1.78 -16.43
CA ARG A 259 -3.31 -3.04 -16.98
C ARG A 259 -2.78 -4.29 -16.29
N TRP A 260 -1.55 -4.26 -15.78
CA TRP A 260 -1.00 -5.30 -14.91
C TRP A 260 -1.85 -5.43 -13.64
N LYS A 261 -2.13 -4.30 -12.95
CA LYS A 261 -3.03 -4.28 -11.79
C LYS A 261 -4.47 -4.67 -12.12
N GLU A 262 -5.02 -4.25 -13.26
CA GLU A 262 -6.37 -4.64 -13.69
C GLU A 262 -6.52 -6.16 -13.77
N VAL A 263 -5.60 -6.84 -14.44
CA VAL A 263 -5.61 -8.31 -14.56
C VAL A 263 -5.41 -9.00 -13.20
N ALA A 264 -4.48 -8.51 -12.37
CA ALA A 264 -4.26 -9.07 -11.04
C ALA A 264 -5.46 -8.87 -10.11
N PHE A 265 -6.07 -7.68 -10.12
CA PHE A 265 -7.25 -7.36 -9.30
C PHE A 265 -8.47 -8.17 -9.77
N GLU A 266 -8.70 -8.31 -11.08
CA GLU A 266 -9.80 -9.14 -11.59
C GLU A 266 -9.66 -10.60 -11.14
N GLN A 267 -8.45 -11.16 -11.20
CA GLN A 267 -8.18 -12.52 -10.73
C GLN A 267 -8.50 -12.69 -9.24
N GLU A 268 -7.93 -11.86 -8.37
CA GLU A 268 -8.05 -12.03 -6.91
C GLU A 268 -9.45 -11.68 -6.38
N ILE A 269 -10.09 -10.62 -6.91
CA ILE A 269 -11.46 -10.25 -6.52
C ILE A 269 -12.46 -11.32 -7.01
N THR A 270 -12.31 -11.82 -8.24
CA THR A 270 -13.16 -12.91 -8.76
C THR A 270 -12.96 -14.17 -7.93
N GLY A 271 -11.72 -14.54 -7.61
CA GLY A 271 -11.40 -15.68 -6.76
C GLY A 271 -12.05 -15.59 -5.37
N PHE A 272 -11.93 -14.44 -4.70
CA PHE A 272 -12.51 -14.23 -3.37
C PHE A 272 -14.04 -14.35 -3.32
N TYR A 273 -14.72 -13.90 -4.40
CA TYR A 273 -16.17 -13.96 -4.57
C TYR A 273 -16.64 -15.13 -5.47
N SER A 274 -15.90 -16.23 -5.53
CA SER A 274 -16.24 -17.43 -6.32
C SER A 274 -16.89 -18.57 -5.53
N ARG A 275 -17.13 -18.39 -4.21
CA ARG A 275 -17.42 -19.49 -3.26
C ARG A 275 -18.74 -20.21 -3.49
N TYR A 276 -19.67 -19.56 -4.19
CA TYR A 276 -20.93 -20.15 -4.65
C TYR A 276 -21.40 -19.47 -5.93
N ALA A 277 -22.18 -20.20 -6.73
CA ALA A 277 -22.71 -19.69 -7.99
C ALA A 277 -23.45 -18.36 -7.78
N HIS A 278 -23.12 -17.37 -8.61
CA HIS A 278 -23.69 -16.02 -8.57
C HIS A 278 -23.50 -15.27 -7.22
N GLN A 279 -22.44 -15.53 -6.47
CA GLN A 279 -22.01 -14.63 -5.39
C GLN A 279 -21.77 -13.19 -5.94
N SER A 280 -22.30 -12.19 -5.23
CA SER A 280 -22.10 -10.77 -5.57
C SER A 280 -20.87 -10.21 -4.85
N TRP A 281 -20.06 -9.42 -5.56
CA TRP A 281 -19.01 -8.61 -4.94
C TRP A 281 -19.66 -7.57 -4.00
N LYS A 282 -19.10 -7.39 -2.81
CA LYS A 282 -19.74 -6.61 -1.73
C LYS A 282 -18.96 -5.36 -1.34
N ASN A 283 -17.69 -5.52 -0.97
CA ASN A 283 -16.84 -4.49 -0.38
C ASN A 283 -15.40 -4.74 -0.86
N VAL A 284 -14.85 -3.82 -1.65
CA VAL A 284 -13.51 -3.93 -2.22
C VAL A 284 -12.76 -2.63 -1.98
N ILE A 285 -11.63 -2.73 -1.30
CA ILE A 285 -10.76 -1.60 -0.95
C ILE A 285 -9.42 -1.77 -1.67
N SER A 286 -8.88 -0.70 -2.24
CA SER A 286 -7.51 -0.63 -2.75
C SER A 286 -6.77 0.58 -2.19
N ILE A 287 -5.53 0.35 -1.75
CA ILE A 287 -4.66 1.32 -1.10
C ILE A 287 -3.29 1.25 -1.78
N GLY A 288 -2.77 2.40 -2.23
CA GLY A 288 -1.52 2.48 -2.98
C GLY A 288 -1.05 3.93 -3.17
N ASP A 289 0.23 4.11 -3.44
CA ASP A 289 0.84 5.39 -3.83
C ASP A 289 0.30 5.88 -5.17
N SER A 290 0.19 5.02 -6.19
CA SER A 290 -0.05 5.49 -7.55
C SER A 290 -1.54 5.59 -7.93
N ILE A 291 -1.78 6.27 -9.05
CA ILE A 291 -3.11 6.33 -9.69
C ILE A 291 -3.52 4.97 -10.28
N PHE A 292 -2.53 4.09 -10.54
CA PHE A 292 -2.73 2.82 -11.23
C PHE A 292 -3.63 1.86 -10.43
N GLU A 293 -3.47 1.79 -9.11
CA GLU A 293 -4.23 0.92 -8.20
C GLU A 293 -5.68 1.38 -8.14
N ARG A 294 -5.86 2.70 -7.98
CA ARG A 294 -7.17 3.36 -7.96
C ARG A 294 -7.96 3.09 -9.25
N ASP A 295 -7.36 3.39 -10.39
CA ASP A 295 -8.07 3.32 -11.66
C ASP A 295 -8.16 1.88 -12.22
N ALA A 296 -7.26 0.98 -11.79
CA ALA A 296 -7.42 -0.45 -12.00
C ALA A 296 -8.63 -1.02 -11.24
N LEU A 297 -8.76 -0.74 -9.94
CA LEU A 297 -9.91 -1.21 -9.16
C LEU A 297 -11.22 -0.70 -9.77
N ARG A 298 -11.27 0.58 -10.16
CA ARG A 298 -12.41 1.17 -10.84
C ARG A 298 -12.78 0.45 -12.13
N ARG A 299 -11.81 0.17 -13.02
CA ARG A 299 -12.11 -0.53 -14.28
C ARG A 299 -12.59 -1.96 -14.01
N VAL A 300 -11.94 -2.70 -13.11
CA VAL A 300 -12.31 -4.08 -12.78
C VAL A 300 -13.71 -4.15 -12.17
N VAL A 301 -14.06 -3.29 -11.20
CA VAL A 301 -15.41 -3.28 -10.62
C VAL A 301 -16.46 -2.81 -11.62
N LEU A 302 -16.15 -1.88 -12.53
CA LEU A 302 -17.08 -1.45 -13.60
C LEU A 302 -17.50 -2.60 -14.53
N HIS A 303 -16.57 -3.50 -14.86
CA HIS A 303 -16.82 -4.61 -15.81
C HIS A 303 -17.30 -5.91 -15.13
N ARG A 304 -17.47 -5.91 -13.80
CA ARG A 304 -17.83 -7.12 -13.03
C ARG A 304 -19.10 -7.83 -13.55
N PRO A 305 -19.19 -9.17 -13.49
CA PRO A 305 -20.35 -9.93 -13.98
C PRO A 305 -21.72 -9.58 -13.34
N GLN A 306 -21.74 -8.86 -12.21
CA GLN A 306 -22.94 -8.45 -11.48
C GLN A 306 -23.10 -6.93 -11.35
N ALA A 307 -22.94 -6.19 -12.45
CA ALA A 307 -23.10 -4.73 -12.47
C ALA A 307 -24.38 -4.21 -11.78
N LYS A 308 -25.50 -4.96 -11.84
CA LYS A 308 -26.78 -4.61 -11.19
C LYS A 308 -26.82 -4.78 -9.65
N LYS A 309 -25.73 -5.23 -9.01
CA LYS A 309 -25.64 -5.38 -7.53
C LYS A 309 -24.65 -4.36 -6.97
N LYS A 310 -25.01 -3.66 -5.88
CA LYS A 310 -24.15 -2.66 -5.19
C LYS A 310 -22.88 -3.33 -4.64
N CYS A 311 -21.76 -3.04 -5.28
CA CYS A 311 -20.41 -3.26 -4.75
C CYS A 311 -19.95 -1.93 -4.14
N ARG A 312 -19.33 -1.96 -2.96
CA ARG A 312 -18.71 -0.76 -2.35
C ARG A 312 -17.27 -0.71 -2.86
N THR A 313 -16.99 0.25 -3.73
CA THR A 313 -15.69 0.44 -4.39
C THR A 313 -14.95 1.55 -3.69
N LYS A 314 -13.78 1.27 -3.10
CA LYS A 314 -13.12 2.21 -2.19
C LYS A 314 -11.63 2.32 -2.51
N THR A 315 -11.17 3.53 -2.83
CA THR A 315 -9.77 3.82 -3.16
C THR A 315 -9.19 4.83 -2.18
N LEU A 316 -7.94 4.58 -1.75
CA LEU A 316 -7.13 5.49 -0.95
C LEU A 316 -5.77 5.64 -1.63
N LYS A 317 -5.55 6.78 -2.28
CA LYS A 317 -4.29 7.11 -2.97
C LYS A 317 -3.37 7.90 -2.04
N LEU A 318 -2.17 7.38 -1.81
CA LEU A 318 -1.10 7.98 -1.02
C LEU A 318 -0.24 8.91 -1.93
N PHE A 319 0.77 9.59 -1.39
CA PHE A 319 1.69 10.43 -2.16
C PHE A 319 2.57 9.59 -3.09
N ASP A 320 2.89 10.12 -4.27
CA ASP A 320 3.89 9.53 -5.18
C ASP A 320 5.32 9.82 -4.65
N ASP A 321 6.23 8.85 -4.74
CA ASP A 321 7.66 8.99 -4.38
C ASP A 321 7.96 9.67 -2.99
N PRO A 322 7.29 9.29 -1.88
CA PRO A 322 7.42 9.95 -0.57
C PRO A 322 8.79 9.76 0.11
N GLU A 323 9.15 10.69 1.01
CA GLU A 323 10.17 10.44 2.03
C GLU A 323 9.67 9.46 3.11
N ILE A 324 10.58 8.78 3.81
CA ILE A 324 10.20 7.78 4.81
C ILE A 324 9.37 8.35 5.98
N SER A 325 9.58 9.61 6.36
CA SER A 325 8.76 10.32 7.36
C SER A 325 7.33 10.55 6.87
N GLU A 326 7.16 10.89 5.59
CA GLU A 326 5.85 11.07 4.98
C GLU A 326 5.14 9.71 4.83
N LEU A 327 5.86 8.66 4.44
CA LEU A 327 5.29 7.31 4.38
C LEU A 327 4.87 6.81 5.77
N ILE A 328 5.65 7.08 6.81
CA ILE A 328 5.27 6.79 8.21
C ILE A 328 3.98 7.52 8.61
N ALA A 329 3.85 8.81 8.27
CA ALA A 329 2.63 9.59 8.53
C ALA A 329 1.43 9.04 7.76
N GLN A 330 1.61 8.68 6.48
CA GLN A 330 0.57 8.11 5.64
C GLN A 330 0.10 6.75 6.14
N VAL A 331 1.00 5.86 6.57
CA VAL A 331 0.60 4.56 7.15
C VAL A 331 -0.16 4.75 8.48
N LYS A 332 0.13 5.80 9.26
CA LYS A 332 -0.69 6.19 10.44
C LYS A 332 -2.10 6.62 10.01
N VAL A 333 -2.22 7.49 8.99
CA VAL A 333 -3.53 7.88 8.43
C VAL A 333 -4.30 6.65 7.90
N VAL A 334 -3.64 5.77 7.12
CA VAL A 334 -4.22 4.53 6.59
C VAL A 334 -4.77 3.65 7.72
N HIS A 335 -4.01 3.44 8.80
CA HIS A 335 -4.45 2.69 9.98
C HIS A 335 -5.76 3.24 10.55
N ASP A 336 -5.81 4.54 10.80
CA ASP A 336 -6.94 5.19 11.48
C ASP A 336 -8.20 5.27 10.59
N VAL A 337 -8.05 5.50 9.28
CA VAL A 337 -9.21 5.51 8.36
C VAL A 337 -9.71 4.12 8.00
N LEU A 338 -8.89 3.06 8.08
CA LEU A 338 -9.22 1.73 7.56
C LEU A 338 -10.52 1.15 8.15
N SER A 339 -10.74 1.30 9.46
CA SER A 339 -11.97 0.82 10.10
C SER A 339 -13.20 1.57 9.65
N MET A 340 -13.10 2.88 9.39
CA MET A 340 -14.17 3.66 8.77
C MET A 340 -14.40 3.23 7.32
N MET A 341 -13.32 3.05 6.54
CA MET A 341 -13.40 2.67 5.12
C MET A 341 -14.13 1.34 4.96
N VAL A 342 -13.84 0.33 5.77
CA VAL A 342 -14.56 -0.96 5.70
C VAL A 342 -16.06 -0.79 5.99
N GLN A 343 -16.42 0.02 6.99
CA GLN A 343 -17.78 0.19 7.48
C GLN A 343 -18.70 1.08 6.63
N TYR A 344 -18.18 2.01 5.83
CA TYR A 344 -18.99 2.98 5.07
C TYR A 344 -19.87 2.33 3.98
N ASP A 345 -21.17 2.67 3.91
CA ASP A 345 -22.10 2.09 2.91
C ASP A 345 -22.09 2.79 1.53
N GLY A 346 -20.92 3.02 0.96
CA GLY A 346 -20.82 3.69 -0.34
C GLY A 346 -19.53 3.40 -1.10
N GLU A 347 -19.35 4.17 -2.17
CA GLU A 347 -18.08 4.25 -2.89
C GLU A 347 -17.25 5.38 -2.29
N LEU A 348 -15.93 5.19 -2.22
CA LEU A 348 -14.96 6.18 -1.72
C LEU A 348 -13.85 6.36 -2.76
N ASP A 349 -13.43 7.60 -2.98
CA ASP A 349 -12.16 7.91 -3.62
C ASP A 349 -11.47 8.99 -2.81
N ILE A 350 -10.56 8.55 -1.96
CA ILE A 350 -9.76 9.39 -1.08
C ILE A 350 -8.38 9.53 -1.70
N GLU A 351 -7.85 10.75 -1.70
CA GLU A 351 -6.49 11.08 -2.10
C GLU A 351 -5.94 11.95 -0.98
N ILE A 352 -4.88 11.48 -0.32
CA ILE A 352 -4.28 12.17 0.83
C ILE A 352 -3.64 13.47 0.35
N ASP A 353 -3.77 14.55 1.11
CA ASP A 353 -3.08 15.82 0.89
C ASP A 353 -2.11 16.18 2.04
N GLU A 354 -1.36 17.28 1.91
CA GLU A 354 -0.43 17.70 2.96
C GLU A 354 -1.12 18.11 4.28
N GLU A 355 -2.39 18.51 4.28
CA GLU A 355 -3.11 18.89 5.51
C GLU A 355 -3.54 17.67 6.32
N ASP A 356 -3.80 16.54 5.66
CA ASP A 356 -4.10 15.27 6.31
C ASP A 356 -2.88 14.72 7.07
N LEU A 357 -1.64 14.98 6.62
CA LEU A 357 -0.41 14.59 7.33
C LEU A 357 -0.03 15.50 8.51
N LYS A 358 -0.63 16.70 8.61
CA LYS A 358 -0.33 17.69 9.66
C LYS A 358 -1.19 17.50 10.93
N LEU A 359 -1.85 16.35 11.06
CA LEU A 359 -2.76 16.01 12.16
C LEU A 359 -2.08 15.14 13.23
N ASP A 360 -1.46 15.79 14.22
CA ASP A 360 -1.00 15.15 15.47
C ASP A 360 -2.16 14.67 16.38
N THR A 361 -3.42 14.90 15.99
CA THR A 361 -4.61 14.41 16.70
C THR A 361 -5.03 13.07 16.09
N PRO A 362 -5.34 12.02 16.88
CA PRO A 362 -6.03 10.84 16.37
C PRO A 362 -7.28 11.30 15.62
N LEU A 363 -7.44 10.86 14.37
CA LEU A 363 -8.50 11.40 13.50
C LEU A 363 -9.89 11.18 14.11
N ALA A 364 -10.02 10.11 14.90
CA ALA A 364 -11.17 9.73 15.73
C ALA A 364 -11.69 10.83 16.68
N ASP A 365 -10.81 11.63 17.31
CA ASP A 365 -11.22 12.59 18.34
C ASP A 365 -11.94 13.83 17.76
N LYS A 366 -12.02 13.94 16.42
CA LYS A 366 -12.77 14.97 15.69
C LYS A 366 -13.98 14.40 14.93
N LEU A 367 -14.43 13.18 15.25
CA LEU A 367 -15.55 12.50 14.59
C LEU A 367 -16.87 12.51 15.40
N VAL A 368 -16.91 13.23 16.54
CA VAL A 368 -17.95 13.07 17.57
C VAL A 368 -18.63 14.39 17.99
N ASP A 369 -18.01 15.54 17.74
CA ASP A 369 -18.52 16.90 18.02
C ASP A 369 -19.02 17.60 16.74
#